data_AF-A0A7J0CME2-F1
#
_entry.id   AF-A0A7J0CME2-F1
#
_cell.length_a   1.000
_cell.length_b   1.000
_cell.length_c   1.000
_cell.angle_alpha   90.00
_cell.angle_beta   90.00
_cell.angle_gamma   90.00
#
_symmetry.space_group_name_H-M   'P 1'
#
loop_
_entity.id
_entity.type
_entity.pdbx_description
1 polymer ?
#
loop_
_entity_poly.entity_id
_entity_poly.type
_entity_poly.pdbx_seq_one_letter_code
_entity_poly.pdbx_strand_id
1 'polypeptide(L)'
;MEQNNDELDGLVRKRIRALRVAQGWSLEELAGRANLSQSSLSRIENGQRRLALDQLVTLARALDTTLDQLVETASDDVIISPMIDGAHGLMRWPVKGDPGMTVVRQRMTEPPPDNPARMRAHPGREWLVVLSGTAVLMLGHRRFRVETNQAAEFPTMLPHAIGAEGGPCEILGIFDRDARRGHLRDTRRTGDDCAPDLPHTT
;
A
#
# COMPACT_ATOMS: atom_id res chain seq x y z
N MET A 1 3.84 -20.41 -22.34
CA MET A 1 4.47 -19.33 -21.56
C MET A 1 4.84 -18.12 -22.41
N GLU A 2 5.09 -18.26 -23.73
CA GLU A 2 5.42 -17.13 -24.62
C GLU A 2 4.21 -16.23 -24.97
N GLN A 3 3.01 -16.80 -25.09
CA GLN A 3 1.78 -16.06 -25.47
C GLN A 3 1.43 -14.91 -24.51
N ASN A 4 1.57 -15.09 -23.19
CA ASN A 4 1.29 -14.03 -22.22
C ASN A 4 2.28 -12.86 -22.30
N ASN A 5 3.53 -13.12 -22.72
CA ASN A 5 4.55 -12.10 -22.79
C ASN A 5 4.36 -11.19 -24.01
N ASP A 6 3.90 -11.77 -25.14
CA ASP A 6 3.59 -11.01 -26.36
C ASP A 6 2.34 -10.13 -26.20
N GLU A 7 1.32 -10.61 -25.46
CA GLU A 7 0.13 -9.82 -25.12
C GLU A 7 0.48 -8.63 -24.21
N LEU A 8 1.31 -8.85 -23.19
CA LEU A 8 1.81 -7.80 -22.31
C LEU A 8 2.65 -6.76 -23.06
N ASP A 9 3.58 -7.22 -23.91
CA ASP A 9 4.38 -6.36 -24.78
C ASP A 9 3.48 -5.49 -25.67
N GLY A 10 2.45 -6.08 -26.25
CA GLY A 10 1.47 -5.38 -27.09
C GLY A 10 0.69 -4.31 -26.32
N LEU A 11 0.27 -4.60 -25.09
CA LEU A 11 -0.41 -3.66 -24.21
C LEU A 11 0.48 -2.45 -23.86
N VAL A 12 1.71 -2.72 -23.44
CA VAL A 12 2.68 -1.70 -23.04
C VAL A 12 2.98 -0.74 -24.20
N ARG A 13 3.18 -1.27 -25.42
CA ARG A 13 3.41 -0.45 -26.62
C ARG A 13 2.24 0.47 -26.93
N LYS A 14 1.01 -0.04 -26.86
CA LYS A 14 -0.20 0.76 -27.04
C LYS A 14 -0.30 1.88 -26.00
N ARG A 15 0.04 1.59 -24.74
CA ARG A 15 -0.01 2.57 -23.64
C ARG A 15 1.04 3.67 -23.78
N ILE A 16 2.28 3.34 -24.17
CA ILE A 16 3.33 4.32 -24.49
C ILE A 16 2.84 5.29 -25.58
N ARG A 17 2.31 4.75 -26.68
CA ARG A 17 1.78 5.55 -27.79
C ARG A 17 0.61 6.42 -27.35
N ALA A 18 -0.31 5.88 -26.56
CA ALA A 18 -1.49 6.61 -26.09
C ALA A 18 -1.11 7.79 -25.18
N LEU A 19 -0.21 7.57 -24.20
CA LEU A 19 0.26 8.63 -23.31
C LEU A 19 1.00 9.73 -24.07
N ARG A 20 1.87 9.35 -25.03
CA ARG A 20 2.55 10.31 -25.90
C ARG A 20 1.57 11.21 -26.65
N VAL A 21 0.55 10.60 -27.26
CA VAL A 21 -0.48 11.34 -28.01
C VAL A 21 -1.33 12.21 -27.08
N ALA A 22 -1.68 11.72 -25.89
CA ALA A 22 -2.45 12.49 -24.90
C ALA A 22 -1.70 13.74 -24.41
N GLN A 23 -0.38 13.68 -24.33
CA GLN A 23 0.48 14.84 -24.01
C GLN A 23 0.76 15.75 -25.22
N GLY A 24 0.21 15.42 -26.39
CA GLY A 24 0.41 16.18 -27.63
C GLY A 24 1.81 16.04 -28.22
N TRP A 25 2.59 15.04 -27.80
CA TRP A 25 3.99 14.90 -28.21
C TRP A 25 4.18 14.13 -29.52
N SER A 26 5.06 14.63 -30.36
CA SER A 26 5.60 13.92 -31.51
C SER A 26 6.52 12.77 -31.06
N LEU A 27 6.85 11.88 -32.00
CA LEU A 27 7.85 10.83 -31.76
C LEU A 27 9.23 11.44 -31.41
N GLU A 28 9.60 12.55 -32.02
CA GLU A 28 10.87 13.24 -31.75
C GLU A 28 10.89 13.79 -30.32
N GLU A 29 9.79 14.38 -29.89
CA GLU A 29 9.65 15.00 -28.57
C GLU A 29 9.73 13.98 -27.42
N LEU A 30 9.06 12.83 -27.53
CA LEU A 30 9.20 11.79 -26.52
C LEU A 30 10.57 11.13 -26.59
N ALA A 31 11.11 10.89 -27.79
CA ALA A 31 12.43 10.29 -27.96
C ALA A 31 13.52 11.15 -27.31
N GLY A 32 13.47 12.47 -27.50
CA GLY A 32 14.37 13.43 -26.85
C GLY A 32 14.27 13.38 -25.33
N ARG A 33 13.05 13.36 -24.77
CA ARG A 33 12.82 13.26 -23.31
C ARG A 33 13.30 11.93 -22.72
N ALA A 34 13.19 10.84 -23.48
CA ALA A 34 13.59 9.51 -23.07
C ALA A 34 15.04 9.16 -23.42
N ASN A 35 15.83 10.10 -23.98
CA ASN A 35 17.18 9.85 -24.46
C ASN A 35 17.27 8.65 -25.44
N LEU A 36 16.31 8.57 -26.36
CA LEU A 36 16.22 7.57 -27.43
C LEU A 36 16.28 8.26 -28.79
N SER A 37 16.60 7.50 -29.84
CA SER A 37 16.37 7.99 -31.20
C SER A 37 14.88 7.89 -31.56
N GLN A 38 14.40 8.81 -32.40
CA GLN A 38 13.04 8.76 -32.96
C GLN A 38 12.75 7.42 -33.65
N SER A 39 13.74 6.88 -34.39
CA SER A 39 13.66 5.57 -35.03
C SER A 39 13.57 4.41 -34.05
N SER A 40 14.21 4.53 -32.88
CA SER A 40 14.09 3.56 -31.81
C SER A 40 12.69 3.56 -31.22
N LEU A 41 12.16 4.74 -30.88
CA LEU A 41 10.82 4.88 -30.33
C LEU A 41 9.75 4.38 -31.31
N SER A 42 9.86 4.72 -32.60
CA SER A 42 8.95 4.22 -33.64
C SER A 42 8.94 2.69 -33.73
N ARG A 43 10.12 2.05 -33.72
CA ARG A 43 10.19 0.59 -33.73
C ARG A 43 9.64 -0.04 -32.45
N ILE A 44 9.75 0.64 -31.31
CA ILE A 44 9.13 0.22 -30.06
C ILE A 44 7.61 0.28 -30.18
N GLU A 45 7.02 1.42 -30.55
CA GLU A 45 5.56 1.55 -30.64
C GLU A 45 4.92 0.59 -31.66
N ASN A 46 5.66 0.23 -32.72
CA ASN A 46 5.19 -0.65 -33.78
C ASN A 46 5.55 -2.14 -33.59
N GLY A 47 6.11 -2.53 -32.44
CA GLY A 47 6.43 -3.95 -32.18
C GLY A 47 7.67 -4.50 -32.91
N GLN A 48 8.42 -3.64 -33.61
CA GLN A 48 9.60 -4.02 -34.40
C GLN A 48 10.90 -4.10 -33.58
N ARG A 49 10.84 -3.78 -32.28
CA ARG A 49 11.96 -3.86 -31.34
C ARG A 49 11.48 -4.43 -30.02
N ARG A 50 12.20 -5.39 -29.43
CA ARG A 50 11.89 -5.92 -28.08
C ARG A 50 11.89 -4.81 -27.03
N LEU A 51 10.96 -4.89 -26.07
CA LEU A 51 10.94 -4.00 -24.92
C LEU A 51 12.03 -4.44 -23.93
N ALA A 52 13.01 -3.57 -23.70
CA ALA A 52 14.00 -3.76 -22.66
C ALA A 52 13.59 -2.97 -21.41
N LEU A 53 13.84 -3.53 -20.23
CA LEU A 53 13.39 -2.96 -18.95
C LEU A 53 13.93 -1.55 -18.70
N ASP A 54 15.20 -1.32 -19.03
CA ASP A 54 15.87 -0.01 -18.96
C ASP A 54 15.17 1.06 -19.83
N GLN A 55 14.74 0.68 -21.03
CA GLN A 55 13.99 1.56 -21.93
C GLN A 55 12.60 1.86 -21.39
N LEU A 56 11.91 0.85 -20.83
CA LEU A 56 10.59 1.04 -20.23
C LEU A 56 10.64 1.97 -19.02
N VAL A 57 11.63 1.83 -18.14
CA VAL A 57 11.83 2.74 -16.99
C VAL A 57 12.08 4.16 -17.46
N THR A 58 12.86 4.34 -18.52
CA THR A 58 13.18 5.67 -19.06
C THR A 58 11.96 6.32 -19.73
N LEU A 59 11.20 5.54 -20.50
CA LEU A 59 9.95 5.99 -21.12
C LEU A 59 8.87 6.32 -20.08
N ALA A 60 8.74 5.52 -19.03
CA ALA A 60 7.80 5.79 -17.94
C ALA A 60 8.07 7.15 -17.29
N ARG A 61 9.33 7.41 -16.94
CA ARG A 61 9.75 8.71 -16.38
C ARG A 61 9.49 9.86 -17.35
N ALA A 62 9.81 9.68 -18.63
CA ALA A 62 9.60 10.71 -19.64
C ALA A 62 8.10 11.04 -19.84
N LEU A 63 7.22 10.06 -19.68
CA LEU A 63 5.76 10.18 -19.80
C LEU A 63 5.05 10.56 -18.50
N ASP A 64 5.80 10.85 -17.43
CA ASP A 64 5.26 11.14 -16.09
C ASP A 64 4.34 10.03 -15.54
N THR A 65 4.75 8.78 -15.73
CA THR A 65 4.05 7.56 -15.26
C THR A 65 5.02 6.59 -14.60
N THR A 66 4.52 5.49 -14.05
CA THR A 66 5.35 4.42 -13.47
C THR A 66 5.46 3.21 -14.39
N LEU A 67 6.51 2.40 -14.20
CA LEU A 67 6.63 1.12 -14.91
C LEU A 67 5.43 0.22 -14.60
N ASP A 68 5.00 0.17 -13.34
CA ASP A 68 3.85 -0.60 -12.89
C ASP A 68 2.58 -0.23 -13.67
N GLN A 69 2.33 1.07 -13.87
CA GLN A 69 1.20 1.55 -14.67
C GLN A 69 1.32 1.18 -16.17
N LEU A 70 2.53 1.17 -16.72
CA LEU A 70 2.74 0.75 -18.12
C LEU A 70 2.42 -0.73 -18.32
N VAL A 71 2.84 -1.59 -17.39
CA VAL A 71 2.67 -3.06 -17.46
C VAL A 71 1.39 -3.57 -16.83
N GLU A 72 0.56 -2.69 -16.26
CA GLU A 72 -0.67 -3.06 -15.57
C GLU A 72 -1.63 -3.78 -16.53
N THR A 73 -1.86 -5.07 -16.28
CA THR A 73 -2.84 -5.91 -16.98
C THR A 73 -4.22 -5.73 -16.36
N ALA A 74 -5.25 -5.61 -17.19
CA ALA A 74 -6.65 -5.35 -16.80
C ALA A 74 -7.34 -6.51 -16.04
N SER A 75 -6.59 -7.42 -15.41
CA SER A 75 -7.16 -8.64 -14.81
C SER A 75 -7.84 -8.40 -13.46
N ASP A 76 -7.72 -7.23 -12.84
CA ASP A 76 -8.42 -6.91 -11.58
C ASP A 76 -8.74 -5.41 -11.50
N ASP A 77 -9.77 -4.97 -12.23
CA ASP A 77 -10.27 -3.59 -12.13
C ASP A 77 -11.09 -3.34 -10.86
N VAL A 78 -11.49 -4.41 -10.15
CA VAL A 78 -12.30 -4.33 -8.93
C VAL A 78 -11.68 -5.20 -7.83
N ILE A 79 -11.26 -4.56 -6.74
CA ILE A 79 -10.74 -5.25 -5.55
C ILE A 79 -11.89 -5.41 -4.55
N ILE A 80 -12.34 -6.65 -4.33
CA ILE A 80 -13.47 -6.96 -3.43
C ILE A 80 -12.98 -7.66 -2.16
N SER A 81 -12.14 -8.66 -2.32
CA SER A 81 -11.73 -9.54 -1.23
C SER A 81 -10.57 -8.94 -0.42
N PRO A 82 -10.64 -9.01 0.93
CA PRO A 82 -9.50 -8.62 1.76
C PRO A 82 -8.38 -9.65 1.68
N MET A 83 -7.15 -9.17 1.88
CA MET A 83 -6.10 -9.99 2.47
C MET A 83 -6.35 -10.10 3.98
N ILE A 84 -6.48 -11.32 4.49
CA ILE A 84 -6.73 -11.58 5.91
C ILE A 84 -5.40 -11.95 6.59
N ASP A 85 -5.04 -11.21 7.64
CA ASP A 85 -3.96 -11.59 8.55
C ASP A 85 -4.53 -12.49 9.66
N GLY A 86 -4.20 -13.78 9.60
CA GLY A 86 -4.84 -14.83 10.40
C GLY A 86 -4.63 -14.71 11.91
N ALA A 87 -3.62 -13.97 12.37
CA ALA A 87 -3.33 -13.86 13.80
C ALA A 87 -4.31 -12.94 14.54
N HIS A 88 -4.79 -11.85 13.92
CA HIS A 88 -5.45 -10.73 14.64
C HIS A 88 -6.76 -10.25 13.97
N GLY A 89 -7.31 -11.02 13.02
CA GLY A 89 -8.57 -10.66 12.34
C GLY A 89 -8.48 -9.35 11.54
N LEU A 90 -7.27 -8.94 11.18
CA LEU A 90 -7.02 -7.72 10.40
C LEU A 90 -7.31 -8.01 8.93
N MET A 91 -8.29 -7.30 8.38
CA MET A 91 -8.63 -7.33 6.96
C MET A 91 -7.98 -6.15 6.25
N ARG A 92 -7.38 -6.36 5.08
CA ARG A 92 -6.70 -5.30 4.33
C ARG A 92 -7.07 -5.32 2.85
N TRP A 93 -7.25 -4.13 2.28
CA TRP A 93 -7.45 -3.93 0.85
C TRP A 93 -6.38 -2.96 0.33
N PRO A 94 -5.56 -3.36 -0.66
CA PRO A 94 -4.68 -2.42 -1.34
C PRO A 94 -5.49 -1.45 -2.19
N VAL A 95 -5.01 -0.21 -2.36
CA VAL A 95 -5.64 0.77 -3.25
C VAL A 95 -4.86 0.78 -4.56
N LYS A 96 -5.45 0.27 -5.65
CA LYS A 96 -4.75 0.11 -6.94
C LYS A 96 -4.16 1.42 -7.47
N GLY A 97 -4.92 2.52 -7.37
CA GLY A 97 -4.52 3.86 -7.80
C GLY A 97 -3.48 4.54 -6.90
N ASP A 98 -3.22 4.00 -5.71
CA ASP A 98 -2.18 4.48 -4.80
C ASP A 98 -1.59 3.27 -4.05
N PRO A 99 -0.55 2.62 -4.61
CA PRO A 99 0.08 1.44 -3.99
C PRO A 99 0.69 1.70 -2.61
N GLY A 100 0.87 2.98 -2.24
CA GLY A 100 1.27 3.37 -0.90
C GLY A 100 0.12 3.26 0.11
N MET A 101 -1.13 3.42 -0.34
CA MET A 101 -2.30 3.43 0.51
C MET A 101 -2.84 2.02 0.77
N THR A 102 -3.29 1.77 2.00
CA THR A 102 -3.97 0.53 2.37
C THR A 102 -5.17 0.84 3.24
N VAL A 103 -6.32 0.27 2.88
CA VAL A 103 -7.52 0.29 3.74
C VAL A 103 -7.44 -0.92 4.65
N VAL A 104 -7.70 -0.72 5.93
CA VAL A 104 -7.73 -1.80 6.93
C VAL A 104 -9.04 -1.79 7.68
N ARG A 105 -9.56 -2.98 8.00
CA ARG A 105 -10.60 -3.15 9.00
C ARG A 105 -10.06 -4.01 10.13
N GLN A 106 -10.20 -3.52 11.35
CA GLN A 106 -9.67 -4.18 12.53
C GLN A 106 -10.73 -4.21 13.63
N ARG A 107 -10.85 -5.37 14.26
CA ARG A 107 -11.58 -5.55 15.52
C ARG A 107 -10.57 -5.55 16.65
N MET A 108 -10.76 -4.68 17.63
CA MET A 108 -9.95 -4.58 18.83
C MET A 108 -10.77 -5.03 20.03
N THR A 109 -10.18 -5.83 20.91
CA THR A 109 -10.81 -6.30 22.15
C THR A 109 -10.08 -5.81 23.39
N GLU A 110 -8.78 -5.55 23.26
CA GLU A 110 -7.94 -5.10 24.36
C GLU A 110 -7.93 -3.56 24.49
N PRO A 111 -7.84 -3.03 25.72
CA PRO A 111 -7.62 -1.60 25.94
C PRO A 111 -6.23 -1.16 25.44
N PRO A 112 -6.01 0.14 25.22
CA PRO A 112 -4.67 0.63 24.92
C PRO A 112 -3.75 0.36 26.13
N PRO A 113 -2.43 0.21 25.91
CA PRO A 113 -1.50 -0.12 26.98
C PRO A 113 -1.48 0.96 28.07
N ASP A 114 -1.48 0.54 29.33
CA ASP A 114 -1.39 1.47 30.47
C ASP A 114 -0.03 2.17 30.56
N ASN A 115 1.03 1.53 30.04
CA ASN A 115 2.38 2.05 30.06
C ASN A 115 2.71 2.80 28.75
N PRO A 116 2.98 4.12 28.79
CA PRO A 116 3.44 4.91 27.65
C PRO A 116 4.64 4.33 26.90
N ALA A 117 5.53 3.58 27.56
CA ALA A 117 6.70 2.95 26.94
C ALA A 117 6.35 1.87 25.91
N ARG A 118 5.09 1.39 25.90
CA ARG A 118 4.58 0.46 24.89
C ARG A 118 4.00 1.16 23.65
N MET A 119 3.87 2.49 23.67
CA MET A 119 3.49 3.26 22.49
C MET A 119 4.61 3.27 21.45
N ARG A 120 4.26 3.49 20.19
CA ARG A 120 5.20 3.50 19.08
C ARG A 120 5.14 4.78 18.27
N ALA A 121 6.28 5.17 17.73
CA ALA A 121 6.38 6.21 16.72
C ALA A 121 6.95 5.60 15.44
N HIS A 122 6.34 5.95 14.31
CA HIS A 122 6.82 5.55 12.99
C HIS A 122 6.46 6.61 11.96
N PRO A 123 7.15 6.71 10.80
CA PRO A 123 6.80 7.70 9.78
C PRO A 123 5.44 7.41 9.17
N GLY A 124 4.69 8.47 8.85
CA GLY A 124 3.40 8.39 8.16
C GLY A 124 2.30 9.24 8.80
N ARG A 125 1.09 9.07 8.25
CA ARG A 125 -0.18 9.52 8.81
C ARG A 125 -1.17 8.37 8.82
N GLU A 126 -2.04 8.42 9.81
CA GLU A 126 -3.16 7.51 9.91
C GLU A 126 -4.45 8.30 9.97
N TRP A 127 -5.43 7.81 9.23
CA TRP A 127 -6.82 8.22 9.34
C TRP A 127 -7.63 6.98 9.71
N LEU A 128 -8.57 7.12 10.66
CA LEU A 128 -9.51 6.05 10.99
C LEU A 128 -10.89 6.59 11.32
N VAL A 129 -11.89 5.73 11.17
CA VAL A 129 -13.25 5.92 11.69
C VAL A 129 -13.66 4.71 12.53
N VAL A 130 -14.36 4.96 13.63
CA VAL A 130 -14.93 3.91 14.48
C VAL A 130 -16.27 3.47 13.92
N LEU A 131 -16.41 2.19 13.60
CA LEU A 131 -17.63 1.58 13.06
C LEU A 131 -18.57 1.10 14.16
N SER A 132 -18.02 0.62 15.28
CA SER A 132 -18.78 0.22 16.46
C SER A 132 -17.92 0.25 17.72
N GLY A 133 -18.54 0.45 18.88
CA GLY A 133 -17.83 0.53 20.17
C GLY A 133 -17.16 1.90 20.38
N THR A 134 -16.08 1.91 21.14
CA THR A 134 -15.29 3.11 21.43
C THR A 134 -13.80 2.79 21.39
N ALA A 135 -13.06 3.58 20.61
CA ALA A 135 -11.60 3.51 20.57
C ALA A 135 -11.00 4.57 21.50
N VAL A 136 -9.92 4.22 22.18
CA VAL A 136 -9.08 5.16 22.92
C VAL A 136 -7.75 5.28 22.19
N LEU A 137 -7.51 6.46 21.63
CA LEU A 137 -6.25 6.84 21.01
C LEU A 137 -5.36 7.52 22.05
N MET A 138 -4.23 6.91 22.36
CA MET A 138 -3.13 7.53 23.08
C MET A 138 -2.18 8.16 22.07
N LEU A 139 -1.85 9.45 22.24
CA LEU A 139 -0.93 10.19 21.38
C LEU A 139 -0.03 11.09 22.25
N GLY A 140 1.19 10.63 22.50
CA GLY A 140 2.06 11.17 23.53
C GLY A 140 1.39 11.09 24.90
N HIS A 141 1.20 12.24 25.55
CA HIS A 141 0.54 12.33 26.86
C HIS A 141 -0.98 12.52 26.77
N ARG A 142 -1.52 12.64 25.56
CA ARG A 142 -2.94 12.94 25.33
C ARG A 142 -3.69 11.63 25.12
N ARG A 143 -4.90 11.57 25.69
CA ARG A 143 -5.83 10.47 25.50
C ARG A 143 -7.09 11.03 24.85
N PHE A 144 -7.51 10.41 23.75
CA PHE A 144 -8.72 10.78 23.03
C PHE A 144 -9.65 9.59 22.98
N ARG A 145 -10.89 9.81 23.39
CA ARG A 145 -11.98 8.88 23.19
C ARG A 145 -12.60 9.18 21.82
N VAL A 146 -12.65 8.18 20.95
CA VAL A 146 -13.24 8.25 19.61
C VAL A 146 -14.39 7.27 19.59
N GLU A 147 -15.60 7.81 19.47
CA GLU A 147 -16.84 7.04 19.53
C GLU A 147 -17.29 6.61 18.13
N THR A 148 -18.30 5.74 18.08
CA THR A 148 -18.88 5.27 16.82
C THR A 148 -19.27 6.44 15.90
N ASN A 149 -18.91 6.33 14.62
CA ASN A 149 -19.02 7.35 13.57
C ASN A 149 -18.14 8.60 13.74
N GLN A 150 -17.26 8.63 14.73
CA GLN A 150 -16.20 9.63 14.81
C GLN A 150 -14.92 9.14 14.15
N ALA A 151 -14.15 10.09 13.65
CA ALA A 151 -12.88 9.85 12.98
C ALA A 151 -11.72 10.53 13.71
N ALA A 152 -10.52 9.99 13.53
CA ALA A 152 -9.28 10.59 13.98
C ALA A 152 -8.26 10.56 12.85
N GLU A 153 -7.56 11.68 12.66
CA GLU A 153 -6.39 11.77 11.80
C GLU A 153 -5.23 12.32 12.60
N PHE A 154 -4.07 11.65 12.55
CA PHE A 154 -2.92 12.06 13.35
C PHE A 154 -1.58 11.67 12.70
N PRO A 155 -0.50 12.43 13.00
CA PRO A 155 0.85 12.05 12.60
C PRO A 155 1.35 10.88 13.46
N THR A 156 1.89 9.84 12.83
CA THR A 156 2.33 8.62 13.52
C THR A 156 3.73 8.73 14.13
N MET A 157 4.43 9.83 13.86
CA MET A 157 5.76 10.15 14.43
C MET A 157 5.70 10.56 15.90
N LEU A 158 4.50 10.81 16.44
CA LEU A 158 4.29 10.90 17.88
C LEU A 158 4.03 9.49 18.44
N PRO A 159 4.61 9.13 19.61
CA PRO A 159 4.30 7.86 20.25
C PRO A 159 2.80 7.67 20.41
N HIS A 160 2.24 6.62 19.83
CA HIS A 160 0.82 6.35 19.88
C HIS A 160 0.51 4.88 20.15
N ALA A 161 -0.72 4.65 20.63
CA ALA A 161 -1.36 3.35 20.73
C ALA A 161 -2.87 3.52 20.64
N ILE A 162 -3.56 2.47 20.18
CA ILE A 162 -5.01 2.44 20.09
C ILE A 162 -5.53 1.14 20.70
N GLY A 163 -6.65 1.23 21.40
CA GLY A 163 -7.32 0.06 21.98
C GLY A 163 -8.78 0.36 22.29
N ALA A 164 -9.50 -0.66 22.72
CA ALA A 164 -10.94 -0.62 22.90
C ALA A 164 -11.33 -0.22 24.34
N GLU A 165 -12.42 0.50 24.51
CA GLU A 165 -12.96 0.87 25.82
C GLU A 165 -14.41 0.38 25.96
N GLY A 166 -14.73 -0.24 27.10
CA GLY A 166 -16.08 -0.70 27.42
C GLY A 166 -16.55 -1.93 26.63
N GLY A 167 -15.66 -2.59 25.88
CA GLY A 167 -15.95 -3.78 25.10
C GLY A 167 -15.27 -3.75 23.73
N PRO A 168 -15.57 -4.70 22.84
CA PRO A 168 -14.98 -4.74 21.51
C PRO A 168 -15.28 -3.48 20.68
N CYS A 169 -14.27 -3.01 19.95
CA CYS A 169 -14.35 -1.86 19.06
C CYS A 169 -13.96 -2.26 17.64
N GLU A 170 -14.69 -1.80 16.63
CA GLU A 170 -14.32 -1.98 15.23
C GLU A 170 -13.95 -0.66 14.58
N ILE A 171 -12.85 -0.65 13.83
CA ILE A 171 -12.38 0.52 13.08
C ILE A 171 -12.20 0.19 11.60
N LEU A 172 -12.37 1.21 10.76
CA LEU A 172 -11.87 1.24 9.38
C LEU A 172 -10.77 2.30 9.31
N GLY A 173 -9.56 1.89 8.95
CA GLY A 173 -8.39 2.75 8.85
C GLY A 173 -7.91 2.88 7.40
N ILE A 174 -7.27 4.01 7.11
CA ILE A 174 -6.55 4.29 5.87
C ILE A 174 -5.12 4.65 6.26
N PHE A 175 -4.17 3.82 5.85
CA PHE A 175 -2.76 3.95 6.21
C PHE A 175 -1.92 4.20 4.96
N ASP A 176 -1.01 5.16 5.05
CA ASP A 176 0.01 5.34 4.03
C ASP A 176 1.09 4.24 4.08
N ARG A 177 2.03 4.31 3.13
CA ARG A 177 3.04 3.27 2.92
C ARG A 177 3.93 3.07 4.13
N ASP A 178 4.25 4.16 4.82
CA ASP A 178 5.21 4.18 5.89
C ASP A 178 4.54 3.74 7.21
N ALA A 179 3.31 4.20 7.44
CA ALA A 179 2.48 3.75 8.56
C ALA A 179 2.21 2.24 8.49
N ARG A 180 1.93 1.72 7.29
CA ARG A 180 1.75 0.28 7.06
C ARG A 180 2.94 -0.55 7.54
N ARG A 181 4.17 -0.10 7.30
CA ARG A 181 5.39 -0.81 7.73
C ARG A 181 5.58 -0.80 9.24
N GLY A 182 5.17 0.29 9.90
CA GLY A 182 5.20 0.42 11.36
C GLY A 182 4.34 -0.64 12.05
N HIS A 183 3.11 -0.84 11.56
CA HIS A 183 2.16 -1.81 12.13
C HIS A 183 2.38 -3.26 11.70
N LEU A 184 2.88 -3.52 10.49
CA LEU A 184 3.20 -4.88 10.00
C LEU A 184 4.31 -5.59 10.80
N ARG A 185 5.25 -4.84 11.39
CA ARG A 185 6.33 -5.42 12.21
C ARG A 185 5.81 -5.95 13.56
N ASP A 186 4.59 -5.61 13.93
CA ASP A 186 3.97 -6.03 15.19
C ASP A 186 3.36 -7.42 15.09
N THR A 187 2.63 -7.72 14.00
CA THR A 187 1.96 -9.03 13.82
C THR A 187 2.93 -10.21 13.70
N ARG A 188 4.19 -9.96 13.33
CA ARG A 188 5.23 -11.01 13.31
C ARG A 188 5.88 -11.27 14.67
N ARG A 189 5.84 -10.31 15.61
CA ARG A 189 6.52 -10.45 16.91
C ARG A 189 5.65 -11.13 17.96
N THR A 190 4.33 -11.11 17.80
CA THR A 190 3.37 -11.82 18.66
C THR A 190 3.27 -13.32 18.36
N GLY A 191 3.90 -13.81 17.30
CA GLY A 191 3.82 -15.22 16.88
C GLY A 191 4.95 -16.14 17.35
N ASP A 192 6.03 -15.64 17.95
CA ASP A 192 7.27 -16.42 18.17
C ASP A 192 7.65 -16.65 19.66
N ASP A 193 6.86 -16.15 20.62
CA ASP A 193 7.18 -16.25 22.07
C ASP A 193 6.26 -17.22 22.85
N CYS A 194 5.75 -18.28 22.21
CA CYS A 194 4.98 -19.33 22.89
C CYS A 194 5.58 -20.73 22.66
N ALA A 195 6.76 -20.97 23.23
CA ALA A 195 7.18 -22.32 23.58
C ALA A 195 7.06 -22.47 25.10
N PRO A 196 6.25 -23.42 25.63
CA PRO A 196 6.21 -23.66 27.06
C PRO A 196 7.48 -24.42 27.48
N ASP A 197 8.21 -23.85 28.45
CA ASP A 197 9.26 -24.56 29.18
C ASP A 197 8.67 -25.81 29.85
N LEU A 198 9.09 -26.99 29.39
CA LEU A 198 8.79 -28.26 30.05
C LEU A 198 9.70 -28.41 31.28
N PRO A 199 9.16 -28.80 32.45
CA PRO A 199 9.99 -29.03 33.61
C PRO A 199 10.82 -30.31 33.43
N HIS A 200 12.14 -30.19 33.60
CA HIS A 200 13.03 -31.32 33.77
C HIS A 200 12.79 -31.96 35.14
N THR A 201 12.14 -33.12 35.18
CA THR A 201 12.21 -34.04 36.32
C THR A 201 13.35 -35.04 36.11
N THR A 202 14.18 -35.17 37.15
CA THR A 202 15.22 -36.19 37.32
C THR A 202 14.58 -37.55 37.63
#